data_AF-A0A0D6JBA7-F1
#
_entry.id   AF-A0A0D6JBA7-F1
#
_cell.length_a   1.000
_cell.length_b   1.000
_cell.length_c   1.000
_cell.angle_alpha   90.00
_cell.angle_beta   90.00
_cell.angle_gamma   90.00
#
_symmetry.space_group_name_H-M   'P 1'
#
loop_
_entity.id
_entity.type
_entity.pdbx_description
1 polymer ?
#
loop_
_entity_poly.entity_id
_entity_poly.type
_entity_poly.pdbx_seq_one_letter_code
_entity_poly.pdbx_strand_id
1 'polypeptide(L)'
;MARSVDHLLKDILEEIAFIKKATSKLTLNSYAADDLTRRAVERAILTISEAVRGIPAKDLNSQPSIPWVEIKGIGNILRHEYHKVANEVIWDTLKKDFPPLGKAIRAIIKAKKSEKLKAPRKPANRATSTKRKPKAKK
;
A
#
# COMPACT_ATOMS: atom_id res chain seq x y z
N MET A 1 -17.59 -3.49 2.09
CA MET A 1 -16.92 -4.07 0.90
C MET A 1 -15.42 -4.12 1.18
N ALA A 2 -14.75 -5.24 0.88
CA ALA A 2 -13.29 -5.31 1.01
C ALA A 2 -12.61 -4.38 -0.01
N ARG A 3 -11.65 -3.56 0.44
CA ARG A 3 -10.87 -2.68 -0.45
C ARG A 3 -9.96 -3.52 -1.35
N SER A 4 -9.75 -3.09 -2.59
CA SER A 4 -8.83 -3.78 -3.50
C SER A 4 -7.38 -3.62 -3.02
N VAL A 5 -6.55 -4.65 -3.27
CA VAL A 5 -5.11 -4.61 -2.93
C VAL A 5 -4.41 -3.45 -3.63
N ASP A 6 -4.82 -3.11 -4.85
CA ASP A 6 -4.24 -1.98 -5.59
C ASP A 6 -4.50 -0.64 -4.88
N HIS A 7 -5.67 -0.45 -4.26
CA HIS A 7 -5.95 0.74 -3.44
C HIS A 7 -5.10 0.76 -2.16
N LEU A 8 -4.95 -0.38 -1.48
CA LEU A 8 -4.12 -0.46 -0.26
C LEU A 8 -2.65 -0.13 -0.53
N LEU A 9 -2.09 -0.64 -1.64
CA LEU A 9 -0.72 -0.33 -2.06
C LEU A 9 -0.56 1.16 -2.40
N LYS A 10 -1.59 1.78 -2.99
CA LYS A 10 -1.59 3.21 -3.31
C LYS A 10 -1.64 4.07 -2.05
N ASP A 11 -2.52 3.74 -1.10
CA ASP A 11 -2.63 4.43 0.19
C ASP A 11 -1.26 4.49 0.88
N ILE A 12 -0.53 3.36 0.94
CA ILE A 12 0.80 3.33 1.58
C ILE A 12 1.76 4.31 0.90
N LEU A 13 1.77 4.38 -0.43
CA LEU A 13 2.65 5.31 -1.15
C LEU A 13 2.25 6.78 -0.97
N GLU A 14 0.95 7.06 -0.90
CA GLU A 14 0.41 8.39 -0.64
C GLU A 14 0.78 8.87 0.77
N GLU A 15 0.64 8.02 1.77
CA GLU A 15 1.00 8.33 3.16
C GLU A 15 2.51 8.53 3.31
N ILE A 16 3.34 7.68 2.70
CA ILE A 16 4.80 7.88 2.69
C ILE A 16 5.17 9.20 2.02
N ALA A 17 4.50 9.56 0.91
CA ALA A 17 4.75 10.82 0.22
C ALA A 17 4.31 12.03 1.05
N PHE A 18 3.16 11.94 1.71
CA PHE A 18 2.64 12.95 2.64
C PHE A 18 3.64 13.19 3.78
N ILE A 19 4.07 12.14 4.46
CA ILE A 19 5.00 12.22 5.59
C ILE A 19 6.34 12.81 5.15
N LYS A 20 6.87 12.38 4.00
CA LYS A 20 8.11 12.94 3.44
C LYS A 20 7.97 14.44 3.17
N LYS A 21 6.83 14.88 2.62
CA LYS A 21 6.56 16.30 2.36
C LYS A 21 6.46 17.09 3.66
N ALA A 22 5.64 16.62 4.61
CA ALA A 22 5.39 17.27 5.89
C ALA A 22 6.66 17.44 6.72
N THR A 23 7.62 16.50 6.62
CA THR A 23 8.84 16.51 7.43
C THR A 23 10.10 16.97 6.69
N SER A 24 9.97 17.35 5.41
CA SER A 24 11.11 17.63 4.53
C SER A 24 12.04 18.76 5.01
N LYS A 25 11.49 19.75 5.70
CA LYS A 25 12.21 20.93 6.20
C LYS A 25 12.40 20.93 7.72
N LEU A 26 12.02 19.85 8.38
CA LEU A 26 12.06 19.76 9.83
C LEU A 26 13.33 19.06 10.30
N THR A 27 13.86 19.52 11.42
CA THR A 27 14.78 18.77 12.28
C THR A 27 13.97 17.95 13.29
N LEU A 28 14.63 17.03 14.00
CA LEU A 28 14.01 16.31 15.10
C LEU A 28 13.40 17.27 16.14
N ASN A 29 14.15 18.30 16.54
CA ASN A 29 13.68 19.26 17.56
C ASN A 29 12.45 20.05 17.07
N SER A 30 12.46 20.53 15.82
CA SER A 30 11.30 21.24 15.28
C SER A 30 10.11 20.31 15.05
N TYR A 31 10.33 19.03 14.72
CA TYR A 31 9.28 18.03 14.65
C TYR A 31 8.68 17.74 16.03
N ALA A 32 9.53 17.54 17.04
CA ALA A 32 9.11 17.25 18.41
C ALA A 32 8.24 18.35 19.02
N ALA A 33 8.50 19.61 18.62
CA ALA A 33 7.76 20.80 19.03
C ALA A 33 6.50 21.11 18.19
N ASP A 34 6.26 20.41 17.08
CA ASP A 34 5.11 20.64 16.20
C ASP A 34 4.06 19.52 16.37
N ASP A 35 3.12 19.77 17.28
CA ASP A 35 2.05 18.82 17.60
C ASP A 35 1.18 18.45 16.41
N LEU A 36 0.92 19.40 15.50
CA LEU A 36 0.08 19.15 14.33
C LEU A 36 0.78 18.17 13.39
N THR A 37 2.04 18.45 13.07
CA THR A 37 2.83 17.58 12.20
C THR A 37 3.01 16.20 12.82
N ARG A 38 3.29 16.11 14.13
CA ARG A 38 3.39 14.83 14.83
C ARG A 38 2.13 13.99 14.71
N ARG A 39 0.97 14.56 15.08
CA ARG A 39 -0.33 13.87 15.01
C ARG A 39 -0.67 13.44 13.58
N ALA A 40 -0.35 14.27 12.59
CA ALA A 40 -0.56 13.93 11.19
C ALA A 40 0.35 12.78 10.74
N VAL A 41 1.62 12.77 11.15
CA VAL A 41 2.54 11.66 10.89
C VAL A 41 2.06 10.37 11.56
N GLU A 42 1.71 10.41 12.85
CA GLU A 42 1.21 9.23 13.57
C GLU A 42 -0.05 8.65 12.90
N ARG A 43 -0.96 9.52 12.45
CA ARG A 43 -2.15 9.09 11.70
C ARG A 43 -1.78 8.42 10.37
N ALA A 44 -0.81 8.96 9.66
CA ALA A 44 -0.34 8.39 8.40
C ALA A 44 0.34 7.01 8.63
N ILE A 45 1.10 6.85 9.72
CA ILE A 45 1.67 5.55 10.13
C ILE A 45 0.56 4.54 10.43
N LEU A 46 -0.50 4.96 11.13
CA LEU A 46 -1.67 4.12 11.40
C LEU A 46 -2.34 3.66 10.10
N THR A 47 -2.53 4.55 9.13
CA THR A 47 -3.07 4.20 7.80
C THR A 47 -2.18 3.17 7.10
N ILE A 48 -0.85 3.37 7.10
CA ILE A 48 0.10 2.42 6.51
C ILE A 48 -0.01 1.04 7.17
N SER A 49 -0.02 1.00 8.50
CA SER A 49 -0.14 -0.25 9.27
C SER A 49 -1.42 -1.01 8.92
N GLU A 50 -2.54 -0.30 8.82
CA GLU A 50 -3.83 -0.89 8.46
C GLU A 50 -3.86 -1.37 7.00
N ALA A 51 -3.34 -0.58 6.07
CA ALA A 51 -3.25 -0.97 4.67
C ALA A 51 -2.42 -2.25 4.50
N VAL A 52 -1.30 -2.38 5.21
CA VAL A 52 -0.46 -3.59 5.19
C VAL A 52 -1.18 -4.83 5.74
N ARG A 53 -2.09 -4.69 6.72
CA ARG A 53 -2.91 -5.82 7.20
C ARG A 53 -3.81 -6.40 6.10
N GLY A 54 -4.32 -5.55 5.21
CA GLY A 54 -5.19 -5.98 4.11
C GLY A 54 -4.46 -6.57 2.88
N ILE A 55 -3.13 -6.56 2.84
CA ILE A 55 -2.36 -7.11 1.72
C ILE A 55 -2.15 -8.63 1.90
N PRO A 56 -2.45 -9.46 0.89
CA PRO A 56 -2.21 -10.90 0.94
C PRO A 56 -0.74 -11.25 1.21
N ALA A 57 -0.51 -12.28 2.02
CA ALA A 57 0.84 -12.75 2.36
C ALA A 57 1.70 -13.05 1.12
N LYS A 58 1.12 -13.60 0.04
CA LYS A 58 1.84 -13.86 -1.21
C LYS A 58 2.50 -12.61 -1.81
N ASP A 59 1.86 -11.45 -1.68
CA ASP A 59 2.37 -10.19 -2.21
C ASP A 59 3.47 -9.64 -1.29
N LEU A 60 3.27 -9.71 0.03
CA LEU A 60 4.26 -9.27 1.03
C LEU A 60 5.53 -10.15 1.01
N ASN A 61 5.38 -11.46 0.89
CA ASN A 61 6.48 -12.43 0.85
C ASN A 61 7.40 -12.24 -0.38
N SER A 62 6.96 -11.52 -1.40
CA SER A 62 7.83 -11.12 -2.53
C SER A 62 8.91 -10.10 -2.13
N GLN A 63 8.83 -9.53 -0.93
CA GLN A 63 9.75 -8.55 -0.37
C GLN A 63 10.11 -8.94 1.09
N PRO A 64 10.91 -10.01 1.28
CA PRO A 64 11.17 -10.59 2.61
C PRO A 64 12.08 -9.75 3.50
N SER A 65 12.80 -8.77 2.95
CA SER A 65 13.65 -7.86 3.71
C SER A 65 12.88 -6.80 4.49
N ILE A 66 11.56 -6.67 4.25
CA ILE A 66 10.71 -5.72 4.95
C ILE A 66 10.07 -6.41 6.16
N PRO A 67 10.16 -5.82 7.37
CA PRO A 67 9.61 -6.41 8.59
C PRO A 67 8.08 -6.24 8.66
N TRP A 68 7.34 -6.99 7.84
CA TRP A 68 5.89 -6.84 7.72
C TRP A 68 5.13 -7.05 9.02
N VAL A 69 5.63 -7.91 9.91
CA VAL A 69 5.03 -8.17 11.22
C VAL A 69 5.10 -6.91 12.10
N GLU A 70 6.25 -6.24 12.11
CA GLU A 70 6.46 -5.00 12.88
C GLU A 70 5.63 -3.84 12.32
N ILE A 71 5.55 -3.71 10.99
CA ILE A 71 4.71 -2.69 10.34
C ILE A 71 3.22 -2.90 10.65
N LYS A 72 2.76 -4.16 10.77
CA LYS A 72 1.42 -4.42 11.29
C LYS A 72 1.35 -4.07 12.78
N GLY A 73 2.36 -4.43 13.56
CA GLY A 73 2.43 -4.17 15.01
C GLY A 73 2.37 -2.70 15.40
N ILE A 74 3.05 -1.79 14.67
CA ILE A 74 3.18 -0.37 15.05
C ILE A 74 1.83 0.32 15.23
N GLY A 75 0.80 -0.07 14.48
CA GLY A 75 -0.52 0.51 14.62
C GLY A 75 -1.21 0.18 15.95
N ASN A 76 -0.87 -0.95 16.58
CA ASN A 76 -1.36 -1.25 17.93
C ASN A 76 -0.68 -0.35 18.96
N ILE A 77 0.64 -0.17 18.84
CA ILE A 77 1.43 0.70 19.73
C ILE A 77 0.88 2.13 19.67
N LEU A 78 0.70 2.69 18.47
CA LEU A 78 0.17 4.04 18.30
C LEU A 78 -1.30 4.21 18.72
N ARG A 79 -2.08 3.13 18.86
CA ARG A 79 -3.46 3.19 19.35
C ARG A 79 -3.56 3.04 20.87
N HIS A 80 -2.74 2.19 21.47
CA HIS A 80 -2.92 1.76 22.86
C HIS A 80 -1.79 2.21 23.79
N GLU A 81 -0.60 2.45 23.24
CA GLU A 81 0.61 2.79 23.98
C GLU A 81 1.24 4.11 23.49
N TYR A 82 0.44 4.98 22.86
CA TYR A 82 0.90 6.24 22.25
C TYR A 82 1.69 7.13 23.22
N HIS A 83 1.33 7.11 24.52
CA HIS A 83 1.99 7.89 25.56
C HIS A 83 3.45 7.45 25.83
N LYS A 84 3.86 6.27 25.38
CA LYS A 84 5.22 5.74 25.54
C LYS A 84 6.10 5.95 24.30
N VAL A 85 5.53 6.47 23.21
CA VAL A 85 6.25 6.58 21.94
C VAL A 85 7.10 7.85 21.94
N ALA A 86 8.42 7.67 21.97
CA ALA A 86 9.37 8.76 21.88
C ALA A 86 9.42 9.34 20.45
N ASN A 87 9.52 10.67 20.34
CA ASN A 87 9.57 11.36 19.05
C ASN A 87 10.77 10.91 18.20
N GLU A 88 11.88 10.60 18.86
CA GLU A 88 13.11 10.07 18.28
C GLU A 88 12.86 8.77 17.52
N VAL A 89 12.06 7.87 18.10
CA VAL A 89 11.74 6.56 17.51
C VAL A 89 10.93 6.74 16.24
N ILE A 90 9.90 7.61 16.28
CA ILE A 90 9.10 7.91 15.10
C ILE A 90 9.97 8.58 14.04
N TRP A 91 10.75 9.59 14.41
CA TRP A 91 11.63 10.31 13.50
C TRP A 91 12.62 9.38 12.79
N ASP A 92 13.25 8.47 13.52
CA ASP A 92 14.15 7.46 12.96
C ASP A 92 13.42 6.54 11.99
N THR A 93 12.21 6.10 12.34
CA THR A 93 11.35 5.28 11.46
C THR A 93 11.11 6.00 10.11
N LEU A 94 10.83 7.31 10.16
CA LEU A 94 10.59 8.10 8.94
C LEU A 94 11.82 8.15 8.03
N LYS A 95 13.02 8.23 8.61
CA LYS A 95 14.27 8.39 7.85
C LYS A 95 14.85 7.05 7.38
N LYS A 96 14.75 6.00 8.20
CA LYS A 96 15.42 4.71 7.98
C LYS A 96 14.51 3.70 7.29
N ASP A 97 13.25 3.59 7.71
CA ASP A 97 12.38 2.48 7.31
C ASP A 97 11.43 2.82 6.17
N PHE A 98 11.03 4.08 6.04
CA PHE A 98 10.07 4.49 5.01
C PHE A 98 10.64 4.51 3.59
N PRO A 99 11.91 4.90 3.36
CA PRO A 99 12.52 4.76 2.05
C PRO A 99 12.55 3.31 1.51
N PRO A 100 13.03 2.28 2.25
CA PRO A 100 12.97 0.89 1.79
C PRO A 100 11.53 0.37 1.67
N LEU A 101 10.62 0.72 2.60
CA LEU A 101 9.20 0.36 2.48
C LEU A 101 8.59 0.88 1.17
N GLY A 102 8.80 2.16 0.85
CA GLY A 102 8.29 2.74 -0.40
C GLY A 102 8.85 2.06 -1.65
N LYS A 103 10.12 1.61 -1.63
CA LYS A 103 10.71 0.83 -2.73
C LYS A 103 10.03 -0.54 -2.86
N ALA A 104 9.82 -1.24 -1.76
CA ALA A 104 9.17 -2.55 -1.74
C ALA A 104 7.73 -2.48 -2.27
N ILE A 105 6.94 -1.49 -1.84
CA ILE A 105 5.55 -1.32 -2.32
C ILE A 105 5.51 -1.05 -3.83
N ARG A 106 6.42 -0.22 -4.36
CA ARG A 106 6.54 -0.01 -5.82
C ARG A 106 6.90 -1.30 -6.57
N ALA A 107 7.78 -2.13 -5.99
CA ALA A 107 8.14 -3.42 -6.57
C ALA A 107 6.93 -4.38 -6.63
N ILE A 108 6.15 -4.45 -5.55
CA ILE A 108 4.90 -5.23 -5.51
C ILE A 108 3.94 -4.76 -6.59
N ILE A 109 3.69 -3.45 -6.71
CA ILE A 109 2.82 -2.89 -7.77
C ILE A 109 3.30 -3.30 -9.17
N LYS A 110 4.62 -3.24 -9.42
CA LYS A 110 5.21 -3.62 -10.71
C LYS A 110 5.01 -5.11 -11.00
N ALA A 111 5.26 -5.98 -10.01
CA ALA A 111 5.07 -7.42 -10.14
C ALA A 111 3.60 -7.76 -10.48
N LYS A 112 2.63 -7.18 -9.76
CA LYS A 112 1.20 -7.38 -10.01
C LYS A 112 0.75 -6.89 -11.39
N LYS A 113 1.29 -5.77 -11.88
CA LYS A 113 1.03 -5.31 -13.26
C LYS A 113 1.55 -6.30 -14.30
N SER A 114 2.74 -6.88 -14.06
CA SER A 114 3.31 -7.88 -14.97
C SER A 114 2.54 -9.20 -14.98
N GLU A 115 1.98 -9.62 -13.85
CA GLU A 115 1.12 -10.81 -13.73
C GLU A 115 -0.20 -10.61 -14.50
N LYS A 116 -0.85 -9.45 -14.35
CA LYS A 116 -2.07 -9.11 -15.11
C LYS A 116 -1.83 -9.08 -16.63
N LEU A 117 -0.65 -8.68 -17.08
CA LEU A 117 -0.30 -8.63 -18.51
C LEU A 117 -0.02 -10.03 -19.10
N LYS A 118 0.48 -10.97 -18.29
CA LYS A 118 0.78 -12.35 -18.69
C LYS A 118 -0.43 -13.30 -18.62
N ALA A 119 -1.51 -12.91 -17.93
CA ALA A 119 -2.72 -13.73 -17.84
C ALA A 119 -3.35 -13.92 -19.24
N PRO A 120 -3.72 -15.15 -19.66
CA PRO A 120 -4.30 -15.39 -20.97
C PRO A 120 -5.59 -14.58 -21.11
N ARG A 121 -5.66 -13.75 -22.17
CA ARG A 121 -6.90 -13.08 -22.56
C ARG A 121 -7.93 -14.19 -22.81
N LYS A 122 -9.01 -14.23 -22.00
CA LYS A 122 -10.17 -15.08 -22.29
C LYS A 122 -10.52 -14.89 -23.77
N PRO A 123 -10.62 -15.97 -24.58
CA PRO A 123 -11.01 -15.81 -25.96
C PRO A 123 -12.38 -15.13 -25.98
N ALA A 124 -12.48 -14.00 -26.68
CA ALA A 124 -13.76 -13.36 -26.95
C ALA A 124 -14.65 -14.40 -27.62
N ASN A 125 -15.81 -14.69 -27.01
CA ASN A 125 -16.79 -15.60 -27.56
C ASN A 125 -17.07 -15.21 -29.01
N ARG A 126 -16.57 -16.00 -29.96
CA ARG A 126 -16.88 -15.89 -31.38
C ARG A 126 -18.33 -16.31 -31.52
N ALA A 127 -19.23 -15.34 -31.59
CA ALA A 127 -20.63 -15.57 -31.91
C ALA A 127 -20.71 -16.46 -33.15
N THR A 128 -21.27 -17.65 -32.97
CA THR A 128 -21.51 -18.60 -34.05
C THR A 128 -22.48 -17.98 -35.03
N SER A 129 -22.02 -17.82 -36.28
CA SER A 129 -22.83 -17.48 -37.44
C SER A 129 -23.87 -18.58 -37.68
N THR A 130 -25.13 -18.33 -37.31
CA THR A 130 -26.24 -19.17 -37.74
C THR A 130 -26.64 -18.74 -39.15
N LYS A 131 -26.12 -19.46 -40.16
CA LYS A 131 -26.60 -19.39 -41.55
C LYS A 131 -28.10 -19.72 -41.59
N ARG A 132 -28.94 -18.75 -41.95
CA ARG A 132 -30.33 -19.00 -42.38
C ARG A 132 -30.30 -19.65 -43.77
N LYS A 133 -30.85 -20.87 -43.91
CA LYS A 133 -31.20 -21.49 -45.19
C LYS A 133 -32.47 -20.82 -45.77
N PRO A 134 -32.60 -20.67 -47.10
CA PRO A 134 -33.82 -20.16 -47.72
C PRO A 134 -34.88 -21.27 -47.79
N LYS A 135 -36.14 -20.93 -47.49
CA LYS A 135 -37.30 -21.80 -47.74
C LYS A 135 -37.70 -21.65 -49.22
N ALA A 136 -37.60 -22.73 -49.97
CA ALA A 136 -38.32 -22.89 -51.24
C ALA A 136 -39.81 -23.07 -50.93
N LYS A 137 -40.68 -22.33 -51.61
CA LYS A 137 -42.12 -22.61 -51.70
C LYS A 137 -42.43 -23.02 -53.13
N LYS A 138 -43.00 -24.23 -53.27
CA LYS A 138 -43.93 -24.57 -54.34
C LYS A 138 -45.29 -23.99 -54.00
#